data_AF-A0A9D1L0E3-F1
#
_entry.id   AF-A0A9D1L0E3-F1
#
_cell.length_a   1.000
_cell.length_b   1.000
_cell.length_c   1.000
_cell.angle_alpha   90.00
_cell.angle_beta   90.00
_cell.angle_gamma   90.00
#
_symmetry.space_group_name_H-M   'P 1'
#
loop_
_entity.id
_entity.type
_entity.pdbx_description
1 polymer ?
#
loop_
_entity_poly.entity_id
_entity_poly.type
_entity_poly.pdbx_seq_one_letter_code
_entity_poly.pdbx_strand_id
1 'polypeptide(L)'
;MEIKRIHSYKDQRFSDKVLLSHGCFLVDDIPYEVEIISDFEAIIRGAKREWYVKVIEEFRFYTPHITRFIDDCGHVIKEYPKVPLLTLFLDQIQPSQFYVDEDKLAAISTFIYQPEDIIIQVMPFEDRYISLDGHTRLYYAVMKGWDTVRAIKVVSDDYIYGFVKEAKRRSILSPKDMVLVSHEEYVEKWVRFCEDFF
;
A
#
# COMPACT_ATOMS: atom_id res chain seq x y z
N MET A 1 24.13 6.52 5.41
CA MET A 1 23.28 6.40 4.23
C MET A 1 21.90 6.08 4.72
N GLU A 2 21.01 7.05 4.59
CA GLU A 2 19.64 6.99 5.08
C GLU A 2 18.70 7.03 3.86
N ILE A 3 17.76 6.08 3.78
CA ILE A 3 16.70 6.10 2.76
C ILE A 3 15.41 6.49 3.47
N LYS A 4 14.82 7.61 3.07
CA LYS A 4 13.54 8.10 3.61
C LYS A 4 12.47 7.97 2.55
N ARG A 5 11.40 7.25 2.86
CA ARG A 5 10.19 7.29 2.05
C ARG A 5 9.44 8.59 2.32
N ILE A 6 8.91 9.20 1.26
CA ILE A 6 8.11 10.41 1.37
C ILE A 6 6.66 10.02 1.61
N HIS A 7 6.08 10.54 2.69
CA HIS A 7 4.69 10.30 3.07
C HIS A 7 3.76 11.51 2.81
N SER A 8 4.32 12.66 2.44
CA SER A 8 3.54 13.86 2.10
C SER A 8 2.97 13.76 0.70
N TYR A 9 1.77 14.30 0.51
CA TYR A 9 1.12 14.39 -0.81
C TYR A 9 1.50 15.64 -1.62
N LYS A 10 2.41 16.47 -1.10
CA LYS A 10 2.91 17.69 -1.76
C LYS A 10 4.41 17.83 -1.54
N ASP A 11 5.18 17.71 -2.62
CA ASP A 11 6.63 17.90 -2.62
C ASP A 11 7.09 18.19 -4.06
N GLN A 12 7.64 19.39 -4.28
CA GLN A 12 8.01 19.85 -5.63
C GLN A 12 9.21 19.11 -6.24
N ARG A 13 9.91 18.28 -5.45
CA ARG A 13 11.02 17.47 -5.94
C ARG A 13 10.56 16.26 -6.76
N PHE A 14 9.28 15.90 -6.67
CA PHE A 14 8.72 14.69 -7.25
C PHE A 14 7.54 15.01 -8.17
N SER A 15 7.25 14.08 -9.07
CA SER A 15 6.04 14.08 -9.87
C SER A 15 4.82 13.74 -9.02
N ASP A 16 3.71 14.44 -9.25
CA ASP A 16 2.45 14.19 -8.54
C ASP A 16 2.02 12.72 -8.65
N LYS A 17 2.21 12.10 -9.82
CA LYS A 17 1.84 10.70 -10.07
C LYS A 17 2.56 9.74 -9.12
N VAL A 18 3.87 9.88 -8.95
CA VAL A 18 4.66 8.98 -8.10
C VAL A 18 4.48 9.32 -6.62
N LEU A 19 4.31 10.61 -6.31
CA LEU A 19 4.09 11.09 -4.96
C LEU A 19 2.77 10.56 -4.36
N LEU A 20 1.67 10.68 -5.13
CA LEU A 20 0.35 10.22 -4.70
C LEU A 20 0.28 8.70 -4.51
N SER A 21 1.10 7.93 -5.24
CA SER A 21 1.22 6.47 -5.09
C SER A 21 2.27 6.03 -4.06
N HIS A 22 2.88 6.97 -3.32
CA HIS A 22 3.93 6.74 -2.31
C HIS A 22 5.17 6.00 -2.87
N GLY A 23 5.55 6.31 -4.11
CA GLY A 23 6.75 5.79 -4.79
C GLY A 23 7.98 6.69 -4.66
N CYS A 24 7.94 7.73 -3.84
CA CYS A 24 9.01 8.73 -3.71
C CYS A 24 9.93 8.46 -2.52
N PHE A 25 11.24 8.61 -2.73
CA PHE A 25 12.28 8.38 -1.73
C PHE A 25 13.36 9.47 -1.78
N LEU A 26 14.00 9.70 -0.64
CA LEU A 26 15.25 10.46 -0.54
C LEU A 26 16.37 9.53 -0.11
N VAL A 27 17.49 9.53 -0.83
CA VAL A 27 18.74 8.88 -0.42
C VAL A 27 19.76 9.97 -0.13
N ASP A 28 20.06 10.19 1.15
CA ASP A 28 20.91 11.31 1.61
C ASP A 28 20.48 12.65 0.95
N ASP A 29 19.17 12.97 1.04
CA ASP A 29 18.47 14.13 0.48
C ASP A 29 18.38 14.23 -1.05
N ILE A 30 18.84 13.22 -1.79
CA ILE A 30 18.72 13.14 -3.25
C ILE A 30 17.41 12.42 -3.62
N PRO A 31 16.56 12.96 -4.52
CA PRO A 31 15.27 12.37 -4.87
C PRO A 31 15.39 11.14 -5.78
N TYR A 32 14.56 10.14 -5.49
CA TYR A 32 14.33 8.93 -6.26
C TYR A 32 12.83 8.66 -6.40
N GLU A 33 12.43 8.16 -7.56
CA GLU A 33 11.05 7.81 -7.89
C GLU A 33 10.97 6.36 -8.34
N VAL A 34 9.96 5.66 -7.85
CA VAL A 34 9.58 4.33 -8.31
C VAL A 34 8.13 4.39 -8.79
N GLU A 35 7.94 4.43 -10.10
CA GLU A 35 6.64 4.54 -10.74
C GLU A 35 6.12 3.17 -11.13
N ILE A 36 5.00 2.74 -10.56
CA ILE A 36 4.29 1.53 -10.99
C ILE A 36 3.69 1.77 -12.38
N ILE A 37 4.02 0.89 -13.33
CA ILE A 37 3.53 0.97 -14.72
C ILE A 37 2.68 -0.23 -15.13
N SER A 38 2.71 -1.32 -14.36
CA SER A 38 1.82 -2.49 -14.52
C SER A 38 1.62 -3.18 -13.18
N ASP A 39 0.94 -4.31 -13.16
CA ASP A 39 0.71 -5.11 -11.96
C ASP A 39 1.94 -5.87 -11.45
N PHE A 40 3.07 -5.80 -12.16
CA PHE A 40 4.35 -6.36 -11.68
C PHE A 40 5.58 -5.53 -12.04
N GLU A 41 5.43 -4.43 -12.78
CA GLU A 41 6.54 -3.61 -13.25
C GLU A 41 6.54 -2.20 -12.68
N ALA A 42 7.73 -1.69 -12.38
CA ALA A 42 7.95 -0.30 -12.07
C ALA A 42 9.19 0.27 -12.77
N ILE A 43 9.16 1.57 -13.04
CA ILE A 43 10.31 2.35 -13.52
C ILE A 43 10.96 3.03 -12.31
N ILE A 44 12.27 2.88 -12.16
CA ILE A 44 13.05 3.63 -11.16
C ILE A 44 13.84 4.76 -11.82
N ARG A 45 13.77 5.96 -11.21
CA ARG A 45 14.50 7.16 -11.62
C ARG A 45 15.21 7.79 -10.41
N GLY A 46 16.35 8.42 -10.66
CA GLY A 46 17.11 9.17 -9.66
C GLY A 46 18.54 9.46 -10.10
N ALA A 47 19.26 10.28 -9.35
CA ALA A 47 20.55 10.83 -9.81
C ALA A 47 21.67 9.79 -9.96
N LYS A 48 21.74 8.82 -9.03
CA LYS A 48 22.80 7.80 -9.00
C LYS A 48 22.22 6.39 -9.03
N ARG A 49 22.58 5.62 -10.08
CA ARG A 49 22.15 4.24 -10.29
C ARG A 49 22.63 3.26 -9.20
N GLU A 50 23.74 3.56 -8.54
CA GLU A 50 24.28 2.74 -7.45
C GLU A 50 23.29 2.57 -6.28
N TRP A 51 22.34 3.49 -6.13
CA TRP A 51 21.30 3.44 -5.08
C TRP A 51 20.02 2.74 -5.50
N TYR A 52 19.84 2.42 -6.79
CA TYR A 52 18.58 1.90 -7.30
C TYR A 52 18.16 0.61 -6.61
N VAL A 53 19.06 -0.35 -6.45
CA VAL A 53 18.74 -1.63 -5.81
C VAL A 53 18.24 -1.44 -4.38
N LYS A 54 18.85 -0.53 -3.61
CA LYS A 54 18.41 -0.30 -2.22
C LYS A 54 17.04 0.37 -2.16
N VAL A 55 16.79 1.37 -3.02
CA VAL A 55 15.46 2.01 -3.13
C VAL A 55 14.41 0.99 -3.57
N ILE A 56 14.75 0.08 -4.49
CA ILE A 56 13.87 -1.00 -4.92
C ILE A 56 13.51 -1.92 -3.75
N GLU A 57 14.48 -2.36 -2.93
CA GLU A 57 14.19 -3.21 -1.77
C GLU A 57 13.27 -2.50 -0.76
N GLU A 58 13.53 -1.22 -0.46
CA GLU A 58 12.66 -0.40 0.42
C GLU A 58 11.25 -0.23 -0.14
N PHE A 59 11.13 0.04 -1.44
CA PHE A 59 9.82 0.16 -2.10
C PHE A 59 9.05 -1.16 -2.08
N ARG A 60 9.75 -2.27 -2.38
CA ARG A 60 9.14 -3.59 -2.54
C ARG A 60 8.61 -4.17 -1.23
N PHE A 61 9.09 -3.69 -0.07
CA PHE A 61 8.47 -3.99 1.23
C PHE A 61 6.97 -3.66 1.24
N TYR A 62 6.56 -2.57 0.58
CA TYR A 62 5.16 -2.12 0.54
C TYR A 62 4.40 -2.64 -0.68
N THR A 63 5.11 -3.04 -1.74
CA THR A 63 4.51 -3.51 -3.00
C THR A 63 5.17 -4.80 -3.50
N PRO A 64 5.05 -5.93 -2.78
CA PRO A 64 5.80 -7.16 -3.11
C PRO A 64 5.43 -7.77 -4.48
N HIS A 65 4.25 -7.41 -5.01
CA HIS A 65 3.74 -7.81 -6.32
C HIS A 65 4.54 -7.19 -7.47
N ILE A 66 5.24 -6.08 -7.24
CA ILE A 66 6.17 -5.52 -8.22
C ILE A 66 7.45 -6.36 -8.19
N THR A 67 7.69 -7.08 -9.27
CA THR A 67 8.79 -8.05 -9.39
C THR A 67 9.78 -7.71 -10.48
N ARG A 68 9.55 -6.66 -11.27
CA ARG A 68 10.46 -6.24 -12.34
C ARG A 68 10.64 -4.73 -12.31
N PHE A 69 11.89 -4.31 -12.24
CA PHE A 69 12.27 -2.91 -12.15
C PHE A 69 13.18 -2.56 -13.32
N ILE A 70 12.81 -1.52 -14.05
CA ILE A 70 13.56 -1.01 -15.20
C ILE A 70 13.97 0.44 -14.95
N ASP A 71 15.04 0.90 -15.60
CA ASP A 71 15.34 2.33 -15.67
C ASP A 71 14.51 3.04 -16.76
N ASP A 72 14.65 4.36 -16.84
CA ASP A 72 14.02 5.23 -17.85
C ASP A 72 14.44 4.93 -19.30
N CYS A 73 15.54 4.18 -19.49
CA CYS A 73 16.02 3.70 -20.78
C CYS A 73 15.49 2.29 -21.12
N GLY A 74 14.71 1.66 -20.22
CA GLY A 74 14.17 0.32 -20.38
C GLY A 74 15.13 -0.82 -20.00
N HIS A 75 16.30 -0.54 -19.43
CA HIS A 75 17.19 -1.59 -18.95
C HIS A 75 16.68 -2.18 -17.64
N VAL A 76 16.73 -3.51 -17.54
CA VAL A 76 16.40 -4.22 -16.30
C VAL A 76 17.44 -3.90 -15.23
N ILE A 77 16.98 -3.35 -14.11
CA ILE A 77 17.78 -3.08 -12.93
C ILE A 77 17.72 -4.26 -11.96
N LYS A 78 16.51 -4.83 -11.78
CA LYS A 78 16.28 -5.92 -10.84
C LYS A 78 15.01 -6.70 -11.20
N GLU A 79 15.09 -8.02 -11.09
CA GLU A 79 13.95 -8.92 -11.23
C GLU A 79 13.88 -9.89 -10.05
N TYR A 80 12.66 -10.25 -9.67
CA TYR A 80 12.31 -11.20 -8.62
C TYR A 80 11.35 -12.26 -9.19
N PRO A 81 11.22 -13.43 -8.53
CA PRO A 81 10.21 -14.41 -8.90
C PRO A 81 8.81 -13.78 -8.88
N LYS A 82 8.00 -14.13 -9.89
CA LYS A 82 6.60 -13.71 -9.99
C LYS A 82 5.81 -14.20 -8.77
N VAL A 83 4.92 -13.34 -8.28
CA VAL A 83 4.03 -13.67 -7.17
C VAL A 83 2.64 -13.96 -7.71
N PRO A 84 2.00 -15.09 -7.37
CA PRO A 84 0.63 -15.39 -7.77
C PRO A 84 -0.35 -14.35 -7.22
N LEU A 85 -1.21 -13.82 -8.10
CA LEU A 85 -2.33 -12.97 -7.70
C LEU A 85 -3.56 -13.83 -7.39
N LEU A 86 -4.30 -13.42 -6.37
CA LEU A 86 -5.63 -13.91 -6.04
C LEU A 86 -6.65 -12.85 -6.43
N THR A 87 -7.86 -13.28 -6.77
CA THR A 87 -9.04 -12.42 -6.78
C THR A 87 -9.89 -12.77 -5.57
N LEU A 88 -10.18 -11.81 -4.71
CA LEU A 88 -10.94 -11.99 -3.48
C LEU A 88 -12.19 -11.12 -3.52
N PHE A 89 -13.32 -11.67 -3.08
CA PHE A 89 -14.49 -10.85 -2.74
C PHE A 89 -14.20 -10.06 -1.46
N LEU A 90 -14.77 -8.86 -1.36
CA LEU A 90 -14.55 -7.99 -0.19
C LEU A 90 -15.02 -8.62 1.13
N ASP A 91 -16.06 -9.45 1.10
CA ASP A 91 -16.56 -10.17 2.27
C ASP A 91 -15.61 -11.29 2.76
N GLN A 92 -14.69 -11.77 1.91
CA GLN A 92 -13.65 -12.71 2.29
C GLN A 92 -12.49 -12.04 3.06
N ILE A 93 -12.52 -10.71 3.21
CA ILE A 93 -11.41 -9.94 3.79
C ILE A 93 -11.82 -9.39 5.15
N GLN A 94 -11.02 -9.69 6.17
CA GLN A 94 -11.06 -9.09 7.50
C GLN A 94 -10.02 -7.96 7.55
N PRO A 95 -10.45 -6.68 7.66
CA PRO A 95 -9.53 -5.58 7.88
C PRO A 95 -8.81 -5.68 9.23
N SER A 96 -7.53 -5.32 9.24
CA SER A 96 -6.77 -5.04 10.47
C SER A 96 -6.79 -3.56 10.88
N GLN A 97 -7.41 -2.68 10.08
CA GLN A 97 -7.54 -1.24 10.32
C GLN A 97 -9.03 -0.86 10.44
N PHE A 98 -9.32 0.18 11.23
CA PHE A 98 -10.70 0.59 11.54
C PHE A 98 -11.11 1.90 10.87
N TYR A 99 -10.16 2.82 10.71
CA TYR A 99 -10.40 4.17 10.19
C TYR A 99 -9.70 4.37 8.85
N VAL A 100 -10.29 5.17 7.97
CA VAL A 100 -9.72 5.54 6.67
C VAL A 100 -9.58 7.05 6.63
N ASP A 101 -8.39 7.52 6.26
CA ASP A 101 -8.08 8.94 6.11
C ASP A 101 -8.63 9.48 4.78
N GLU A 102 -9.39 10.56 4.84
CA GLU A 102 -9.96 11.23 3.67
C GLU A 102 -8.89 11.78 2.70
N ASP A 103 -7.74 12.25 3.19
CA ASP A 103 -6.65 12.75 2.35
C ASP A 103 -6.01 11.59 1.57
N LYS A 104 -5.83 10.43 2.23
CA LYS A 104 -5.35 9.21 1.58
C LYS A 104 -6.34 8.73 0.53
N LEU A 105 -7.63 8.79 0.83
CA LEU A 105 -8.70 8.41 -0.08
C LEU A 105 -8.72 9.31 -1.32
N ALA A 106 -8.57 10.62 -1.14
CA ALA A 106 -8.47 11.58 -2.23
C ALA A 106 -7.26 11.28 -3.13
N ALA A 107 -6.09 11.00 -2.54
CA ALA A 107 -4.88 10.66 -3.28
C ALA A 107 -5.05 9.41 -4.14
N ILE A 108 -5.60 8.31 -3.61
CA ILE A 108 -5.75 7.08 -4.41
C ILE A 108 -6.77 7.20 -5.53
N SER A 109 -7.75 8.10 -5.38
CA SER A 109 -8.78 8.31 -6.40
C SER A 109 -8.24 8.88 -7.71
N THR A 110 -7.01 9.43 -7.71
CA THR A 110 -6.37 10.01 -8.90
C THR A 110 -5.65 8.98 -9.77
N PHE A 111 -5.56 7.72 -9.32
CA PHE A 111 -4.84 6.68 -10.07
C PHE A 111 -5.47 5.28 -10.00
N ILE A 112 -6.54 5.08 -9.22
CA ILE A 112 -7.32 3.83 -9.19
C ILE A 112 -8.64 4.04 -9.91
N TYR A 113 -8.80 3.34 -11.04
CA TYR A 113 -9.92 3.52 -11.96
C TYR A 113 -10.81 2.27 -12.07
N GLN A 114 -10.25 1.10 -11.79
CA GLN A 114 -10.95 -0.20 -11.87
C GLN A 114 -10.49 -1.16 -10.75
N PRO A 115 -11.25 -2.23 -10.44
CA PRO A 115 -10.90 -3.20 -9.40
C PRO A 115 -9.51 -3.80 -9.56
N GLU A 116 -9.08 -4.00 -10.81
CA GLU A 116 -7.79 -4.58 -11.16
C GLU A 116 -6.64 -3.70 -10.66
N ASP A 117 -6.80 -2.38 -10.59
CA ASP A 117 -5.73 -1.49 -10.11
C ASP A 117 -5.42 -1.69 -8.60
N ILE A 118 -6.28 -2.43 -7.88
CA ILE A 118 -6.12 -2.72 -6.46
C ILE A 118 -5.44 -4.08 -6.28
N ILE A 119 -4.18 -4.06 -5.81
CA ILE A 119 -3.47 -5.23 -5.29
C ILE A 119 -3.09 -4.99 -3.83
N ILE A 120 -3.65 -5.78 -2.92
CA ILE A 120 -3.38 -5.70 -1.49
C ILE A 120 -2.53 -6.87 -0.97
N GLN A 121 -1.98 -6.71 0.23
CA GLN A 121 -1.25 -7.76 0.93
C GLN A 121 -2.18 -8.45 1.92
N VAL A 122 -2.27 -9.77 1.86
CA VAL A 122 -3.14 -10.56 2.73
C VAL A 122 -2.42 -11.75 3.36
N MET A 123 -2.92 -12.19 4.52
CA MET A 123 -2.54 -13.45 5.16
C MET A 123 -3.77 -14.34 5.30
N PRO A 124 -3.70 -15.65 4.99
CA PRO A 124 -4.78 -16.57 5.27
C PRO A 124 -5.14 -16.57 6.77
N PHE A 125 -6.43 -16.56 7.08
CA PHE A 125 -6.92 -16.59 8.46
C PHE A 125 -8.29 -17.24 8.50
N GLU A 126 -8.37 -18.40 9.18
CA GLU A 126 -9.58 -19.23 9.18
C GLU A 126 -10.00 -19.58 7.73
N ASP A 127 -11.26 -19.36 7.37
CA ASP A 127 -11.81 -19.50 6.01
C ASP A 127 -11.75 -18.20 5.19
N ARG A 128 -11.07 -17.16 5.70
CA ARG A 128 -10.98 -15.80 5.15
C ARG A 128 -9.52 -15.36 4.99
N TYR A 129 -9.34 -14.06 4.77
CA TYR A 129 -8.04 -13.40 4.67
C TYR A 129 -7.99 -12.18 5.58
N ILE A 130 -6.88 -11.96 6.28
CA ILE A 130 -6.61 -10.67 6.93
C ILE A 130 -5.93 -9.75 5.91
N SER A 131 -6.43 -8.53 5.72
CA SER A 131 -5.67 -7.51 4.97
C SER A 131 -4.59 -6.92 5.86
N LEU A 132 -3.34 -7.04 5.44
CA LEU A 132 -2.17 -6.52 6.16
C LEU A 132 -1.88 -5.07 5.79
N ASP A 133 -2.23 -4.68 4.57
CA ASP A 133 -2.07 -3.33 4.04
C ASP A 133 -3.13 -3.07 2.93
N GLY A 134 -3.29 -1.83 2.52
CA GLY A 134 -4.18 -1.41 1.44
C GLY A 134 -5.61 -1.10 1.87
N HIS A 135 -5.85 -0.82 3.15
CA HIS A 135 -7.19 -0.56 3.70
C HIS A 135 -7.90 0.63 3.05
N THR A 136 -7.20 1.73 2.74
CA THR A 136 -7.81 2.85 1.98
C THR A 136 -8.29 2.40 0.60
N ARG A 137 -7.54 1.50 -0.08
CA ARG A 137 -7.91 0.96 -1.40
C ARG A 137 -9.11 0.02 -1.29
N LEU A 138 -9.17 -0.80 -0.24
CA LEU A 138 -10.33 -1.63 0.07
C LEU A 138 -11.58 -0.80 0.32
N TYR A 139 -11.47 0.28 1.11
CA TYR A 139 -12.57 1.20 1.34
C TYR A 139 -13.03 1.90 0.06
N TYR A 140 -12.09 2.30 -0.79
CA TYR A 140 -12.41 2.88 -2.10
C TYR A 140 -13.14 1.90 -3.01
N ALA A 141 -12.77 0.61 -3.01
CA ALA A 141 -13.51 -0.43 -3.73
C ALA A 141 -14.98 -0.52 -3.25
N VAL A 142 -15.21 -0.47 -1.93
CA VAL A 142 -16.56 -0.40 -1.36
C VAL A 142 -17.33 0.82 -1.88
N MET A 143 -16.71 2.01 -1.82
CA MET A 143 -17.35 3.25 -2.28
C MET A 143 -17.71 3.22 -3.77
N LYS A 144 -16.90 2.53 -4.60
CA LYS A 144 -17.15 2.37 -6.03
C LYS A 144 -18.15 1.26 -6.36
N GLY A 145 -18.61 0.50 -5.36
CA GLY A 145 -19.52 -0.62 -5.56
C GLY A 145 -18.84 -1.81 -6.26
N TRP A 146 -17.52 -1.96 -6.11
CA TRP A 146 -16.79 -3.11 -6.63
C TRP A 146 -16.84 -4.25 -5.61
N ASP A 147 -17.08 -5.47 -6.10
CA ASP A 147 -17.23 -6.64 -5.22
C ASP A 147 -15.91 -7.36 -4.94
N THR A 148 -14.91 -7.16 -5.80
CA THR A 148 -13.65 -7.89 -5.76
C THR A 148 -12.42 -6.98 -5.83
N VAL A 149 -11.31 -7.49 -5.32
CA VAL A 149 -9.96 -6.88 -5.46
C VAL A 149 -8.94 -7.97 -5.73
N ARG A 150 -7.74 -7.58 -6.20
CA ARG A 150 -6.61 -8.50 -6.31
C ARG A 150 -5.77 -8.48 -5.03
N ALA A 151 -5.12 -9.60 -4.74
CA ALA A 151 -4.29 -9.73 -3.55
C ALA A 151 -3.10 -10.65 -3.76
N ILE A 152 -2.06 -10.47 -2.94
CA ILE A 152 -0.93 -11.39 -2.80
C ILE A 152 -0.87 -11.92 -1.37
N LYS A 153 -0.50 -13.20 -1.22
CA LYS A 153 -0.26 -13.79 0.09
C LYS A 153 1.13 -13.37 0.58
N VAL A 154 1.19 -12.82 1.79
CA VAL A 154 2.44 -12.58 2.51
C VAL A 154 2.30 -13.07 3.95
N VAL A 155 3.42 -13.13 4.66
CA VAL A 155 3.46 -13.48 6.09
C VAL A 155 3.46 -12.22 6.93
N SER A 156 2.88 -12.30 8.13
CA SER A 156 2.92 -11.25 9.14
C SER A 156 3.26 -11.88 10.48
N ASP A 157 3.84 -11.10 11.38
CA ASP A 157 4.05 -11.50 12.77
C ASP A 157 2.74 -11.46 13.57
N ASP A 158 2.74 -12.07 14.75
CA ASP A 158 1.55 -12.33 15.58
C ASP A 158 0.79 -11.07 16.06
N TYR A 159 1.42 -9.89 16.02
CA TYR A 159 0.76 -8.63 16.41
C TYR A 159 -0.54 -8.40 15.63
N ILE A 160 -0.60 -8.88 14.37
CA ILE A 160 -1.75 -8.69 13.49
C ILE A 160 -3.05 -9.26 14.07
N TYR A 161 -2.97 -10.34 14.85
CA TYR A 161 -4.14 -10.93 15.48
C TYR A 161 -4.75 -10.00 16.54
N GLY A 162 -3.93 -9.19 17.21
CA GLY A 162 -4.40 -8.16 18.14
C GLY A 162 -5.16 -7.04 17.42
N PHE A 163 -4.64 -6.58 16.28
CA PHE A 163 -5.34 -5.61 15.42
C PHE A 163 -6.68 -6.15 14.93
N VAL A 164 -6.73 -7.40 14.46
CA VAL A 164 -7.98 -8.04 14.02
C VAL A 164 -8.98 -8.19 15.16
N LYS A 165 -8.51 -8.58 16.36
CA LYS A 165 -9.37 -8.67 17.55
C LYS A 165 -10.00 -7.33 17.88
N GLU A 166 -9.21 -6.26 17.84
CA GLU A 166 -9.71 -4.90 18.06
C GLU A 166 -10.67 -4.45 16.95
N ALA A 167 -10.39 -4.80 15.68
CA ALA A 167 -11.28 -4.55 14.55
C ALA A 167 -12.67 -5.14 14.81
N LYS A 168 -12.69 -6.43 15.14
CA LYS A 168 -13.92 -7.16 15.44
C LYS A 168 -14.64 -6.57 16.66
N ARG A 169 -13.91 -6.14 17.70
CA ARG A 169 -14.48 -5.47 18.89
C ARG A 169 -15.19 -4.16 18.53
N ARG A 170 -14.71 -3.45 17.51
CA ARG A 170 -15.31 -2.24 16.94
C ARG A 170 -16.34 -2.51 15.84
N SER A 171 -16.75 -3.76 15.68
CA SER A 171 -17.68 -4.20 14.63
C SER A 171 -17.17 -4.00 13.20
N ILE A 172 -15.85 -3.94 13.01
CA ILE A 172 -15.21 -3.95 11.69
C ILE A 172 -15.02 -5.40 11.25
N LEU A 173 -16.00 -5.95 10.52
CA LEU A 173 -16.00 -7.36 10.11
C LEU A 173 -15.61 -7.55 8.63
N SER A 174 -15.72 -6.49 7.84
CA SER A 174 -15.43 -6.43 6.42
C SER A 174 -14.94 -5.02 6.03
N PRO A 175 -14.41 -4.82 4.82
CA PRO A 175 -14.05 -3.50 4.33
C PRO A 175 -15.18 -2.46 4.37
N LYS A 176 -16.43 -2.91 4.31
CA LYS A 176 -17.63 -2.06 4.31
C LYS A 176 -17.87 -1.37 5.66
N ASP A 177 -17.31 -1.93 6.72
CA ASP A 177 -17.53 -1.47 8.08
C ASP A 177 -16.51 -0.41 8.53
N MET A 178 -15.42 -0.22 7.76
CA MET A 178 -14.41 0.79 8.06
C MET A 178 -15.00 2.21 7.99
N VAL A 179 -14.48 3.10 8.83
CA VAL A 179 -15.03 4.45 9.00
C VAL A 179 -14.12 5.49 8.36
N LEU A 180 -14.63 6.25 7.41
CA LEU A 180 -13.95 7.44 6.87
C LEU A 180 -13.93 8.55 7.93
N VAL A 181 -12.76 9.15 8.14
CA VAL A 181 -12.53 10.23 9.12
C VAL A 181 -11.64 11.31 8.51
N SER A 182 -11.63 12.50 9.12
CA SER A 182 -10.69 13.56 8.72
C SER A 182 -9.24 13.15 9.00
N HIS A 183 -8.28 13.85 8.39
CA HIS A 183 -6.86 13.59 8.65
C HIS A 183 -6.51 13.73 10.14
N GLU A 184 -7.02 14.77 10.82
CA GLU A 184 -6.81 15.00 12.25
C GLU A 184 -7.35 13.84 13.10
N GLU A 185 -8.59 13.40 12.81
CA GLU A 185 -9.20 12.26 13.48
C GLU A 185 -8.47 10.94 13.18
N TYR A 186 -7.94 10.77 11.96
CA TYR A 186 -7.15 9.59 11.61
C TYR A 186 -5.86 9.52 12.44
N VAL A 187 -5.17 10.66 12.60
CA VAL A 187 -3.99 10.73 13.47
C VAL A 187 -4.37 10.39 14.91
N GLU A 188 -5.42 11.00 15.45
CA GLU A 188 -5.84 10.77 16.83
C GLU A 188 -6.34 9.34 17.09
N LYS A 189 -7.13 8.76 16.18
CA LYS A 189 -7.84 7.50 16.41
C LYS A 189 -7.12 6.27 15.90
N TRP A 190 -6.33 6.41 14.83
CA TRP A 190 -5.61 5.30 14.21
C TRP A 190 -4.11 5.35 14.48
N VAL A 191 -3.44 6.45 14.16
CA VAL A 191 -1.98 6.55 14.34
C VAL A 191 -1.62 6.36 15.81
N ARG A 192 -2.30 7.08 16.71
CA ARG A 192 -2.11 6.91 18.16
C ARG A 192 -2.44 5.51 18.66
N PHE A 193 -3.48 4.86 18.11
CA PHE A 193 -3.79 3.47 18.47
C PHE A 193 -2.63 2.53 18.08
N CYS A 194 -2.06 2.72 16.89
CA CYS A 194 -0.89 1.94 16.46
C CYS A 194 0.31 2.19 17.39
N GLU A 195 0.57 3.43 17.78
CA GLU A 195 1.64 3.78 18.72
C GLU A 195 1.41 3.19 20.12
N ASP A 196 0.18 3.24 20.65
CA ASP A 196 -0.16 2.70 21.97
C ASP A 196 -0.17 1.16 22.01
N PHE A 197 -0.33 0.51 20.85
CA PHE A 197 -0.37 -0.95 20.74
C PHE A 197 1.03 -1.59 20.81
N PHE A 198 2.06 -0.91 20.31
CA PHE A 198 3.45 -1.37 20.23
C PHE A 198 4.30 -0.86 21.39
#